data_AF-E6SNG2-F1
#
_entry.id   AF-E6SNG2-F1
#
_cell.length_a   1.000
_cell.length_b   1.000
_cell.length_c   1.000
_cell.angle_alpha   90.00
_cell.angle_beta   90.00
_cell.angle_gamma   90.00
#
_symmetry.space_group_name_H-M   'P 1'
#
loop_
_entity.id
_entity.type
_entity.pdbx_description
1 polymer ?
#
loop_
_entity_poly.entity_id
_entity_poly.type
_entity_poly.pdbx_seq_one_letter_code
_entity_poly.pdbx_strand_id
1 'polypeptide(L)'
;MNVIFLLLFLFFFSNCNNSRINCVLKCAGENALELEKVLIHYQDSSLKLEAAKFLIENMMEKSSIEYFFIDSLQRQVSLDTLSFKDMSLFEAYLRRGHFVQKKTLPDVQCITADYLIENIDLAFEARKRYPWCAQLSFSEFCRKVLPYRIGQEPLDRWRSKYFKQYRQLADSLAAHKVQMEDVVFWINKLSNKKYIHEMSCYSGNMSVDVIEHYGGGTCTDLALNAVQVMRSIGIPLNLDIIPYHGKVNGGHAYNSFIDSKGRFTYFSPYERRPERKKWIAPLVQRVNYEYNQMNIPQRQWNKLLTSPTLENVTSQYFHVTDIKVPATYLATFNRGHFNIIAQSTVHNGETVFSQITCGLLYFPFNEKNGKLVATSNPFILNGFGEVCYITIKEEPIQIINIGLYDVKRKIKLENSVYKLYYWNNDWIKISEALPKDSVTINFGEIDRKGLFLIRGKNFMEKMQRPFIVGDKGVEFY
;
A
#
# COMPACT_ATOMS: atom_id res chain seq x y z
N MET A 1 -11.39 24.89 -57.05
CA MET A 1 -12.14 26.04 -56.52
C MET A 1 -13.16 25.49 -55.52
N ASN A 2 -12.96 25.83 -54.24
CA ASN A 2 -13.82 25.62 -53.05
C ASN A 2 -14.07 24.15 -52.63
N VAL A 3 -13.43 23.59 -51.58
CA VAL A 3 -13.47 23.91 -50.13
C VAL A 3 -14.91 23.92 -49.59
N ILE A 4 -15.28 22.88 -48.82
CA ILE A 4 -15.79 22.95 -47.44
C ILE A 4 -15.82 21.53 -46.85
N PHE A 5 -15.05 21.38 -45.78
CA PHE A 5 -14.99 20.28 -44.82
C PHE A 5 -15.62 20.85 -43.55
N LEU A 6 -16.61 20.22 -42.91
CA LEU A 6 -16.96 20.45 -41.50
C LEU A 6 -17.86 19.28 -41.04
N LEU A 7 -17.30 18.24 -40.42
CA LEU A 7 -17.21 18.05 -38.96
C LEU A 7 -18.56 18.14 -38.24
N LEU A 8 -19.26 17.00 -38.19
CA LEU A 8 -20.37 16.71 -37.27
C LEU A 8 -20.05 15.40 -36.54
N PHE A 9 -19.01 15.45 -35.72
CA PHE A 9 -18.69 14.40 -34.74
C PHE A 9 -18.02 15.09 -33.55
N LEU A 10 -18.82 15.55 -32.59
CA LEU A 10 -18.40 15.88 -31.22
C LEU A 10 -19.65 16.19 -30.38
N PHE A 11 -19.61 15.72 -29.13
CA PHE A 11 -20.58 15.90 -28.03
C PHE A 11 -21.73 14.89 -27.90
N PHE A 12 -21.37 13.64 -27.60
CA PHE A 12 -22.15 12.81 -26.67
C PHE A 12 -21.23 12.27 -25.56
N PHE A 13 -20.81 13.14 -24.64
CA PHE A 13 -20.11 12.76 -23.40
C PHE A 13 -20.57 13.57 -22.17
N SER A 14 -21.79 14.14 -22.19
CA SER A 14 -22.27 15.00 -21.09
C SER A 14 -23.32 14.38 -20.17
N ASN A 15 -23.97 13.26 -20.54
CA ASN A 15 -25.08 12.73 -19.73
C ASN A 15 -24.67 11.79 -18.58
N CYS A 16 -23.43 11.29 -18.55
CA CYS A 16 -22.97 10.40 -17.48
C CYS A 16 -22.42 11.17 -16.25
N ASN A 17 -21.87 12.38 -16.45
CA ASN A 17 -21.26 13.15 -15.35
C ASN A 17 -22.31 13.81 -14.44
N ASN A 18 -23.38 14.36 -15.03
CA ASN A 18 -24.47 14.98 -14.27
C ASN A 18 -25.16 13.97 -13.33
N SER A 19 -25.22 12.68 -13.69
CA SER A 19 -25.86 11.66 -12.85
C SER A 19 -25.04 11.37 -11.57
N ARG A 20 -23.71 11.43 -11.64
CA ARG A 20 -22.83 11.13 -10.51
C ARG A 20 -22.78 12.25 -9.49
N ILE A 21 -22.64 13.51 -9.93
CA ILE A 21 -22.72 14.68 -9.02
C ILE A 21 -24.06 14.70 -8.30
N ASN A 22 -25.17 14.49 -9.02
CA ASN A 22 -26.49 14.47 -8.40
C ASN A 22 -26.63 13.34 -7.35
N CYS A 23 -26.00 12.19 -7.59
CA CYS A 23 -25.93 11.10 -6.62
C CYS A 23 -25.17 11.55 -5.35
N VAL A 24 -24.02 12.18 -5.51
CA VAL A 24 -23.20 12.71 -4.39
C VAL A 24 -23.98 13.75 -3.59
N LEU A 25 -24.59 14.72 -4.26
CA LEU A 25 -25.40 15.77 -3.60
C LEU A 25 -26.57 15.17 -2.81
N LYS A 26 -27.25 14.17 -3.37
CA LYS A 26 -28.30 13.45 -2.65
C LYS A 26 -27.77 12.73 -1.40
N CYS A 27 -26.59 12.10 -1.50
CA CYS A 27 -25.95 11.41 -0.38
C CYS A 27 -25.35 12.37 0.68
N ALA A 28 -25.07 13.62 0.31
CA ALA A 28 -24.57 14.65 1.21
C ALA A 28 -25.61 15.12 2.23
N GLY A 29 -26.91 14.95 1.95
CA GLY A 29 -27.98 15.42 2.82
C GLY A 29 -27.90 16.93 3.03
N GLU A 30 -27.89 17.39 4.28
CA GLU A 30 -27.74 18.81 4.62
C GLU A 30 -26.42 19.42 4.10
N ASN A 31 -25.36 18.62 3.96
CA ASN A 31 -24.06 19.08 3.48
C ASN A 31 -24.03 19.34 1.96
N ALA A 32 -25.10 19.03 1.22
CA ALA A 32 -25.20 19.34 -0.21
C ALA A 32 -25.00 20.84 -0.47
N LEU A 33 -25.46 21.70 0.45
CA LEU A 33 -25.29 23.15 0.37
C LEU A 33 -23.81 23.57 0.36
N GLU A 34 -22.94 22.88 1.10
CA GLU A 34 -21.50 23.15 1.08
C GLU A 34 -20.88 22.75 -0.26
N LEU A 35 -21.29 21.62 -0.83
CA LEU A 35 -20.79 21.16 -2.14
C LEU A 35 -21.26 22.06 -3.29
N GLU A 36 -22.52 22.50 -3.25
CA GLU A 36 -23.08 23.45 -4.22
C GLU A 36 -22.38 24.81 -4.16
N LYS A 37 -22.06 25.31 -2.95
CA LYS A 37 -21.27 26.54 -2.77
C LYS A 37 -19.93 26.47 -3.51
N VAL A 38 -19.25 25.31 -3.51
CA VAL A 38 -17.98 25.14 -4.25
C VAL A 38 -18.21 25.25 -5.76
N LEU A 39 -19.26 24.61 -6.28
CA LEU A 39 -19.59 24.66 -7.71
C LEU A 39 -19.94 26.09 -8.16
N ILE A 40 -20.75 26.80 -7.37
CA ILE A 40 -21.12 28.20 -7.63
C ILE A 40 -19.89 29.10 -7.57
N HIS A 41 -19.02 28.91 -6.56
CA HIS A 41 -17.80 29.70 -6.40
C HIS A 41 -16.88 29.66 -7.64
N TYR A 42 -16.84 28.52 -8.34
CA TYR A 42 -16.03 28.35 -9.54
C TYR A 42 -16.78 28.43 -10.87
N GLN A 43 -18.05 28.85 -10.89
CA GLN A 43 -18.89 28.86 -12.11
C GLN A 43 -18.24 29.60 -13.30
N ASP A 44 -17.47 30.66 -13.02
CA ASP A 44 -16.80 31.50 -14.03
C ASP A 44 -15.37 31.03 -14.36
N SER A 45 -14.89 29.95 -13.74
CA SER A 45 -13.54 29.39 -13.94
C SER A 45 -13.62 27.95 -14.45
N SER A 46 -13.59 27.77 -15.77
CA SER A 46 -13.77 26.45 -16.40
C SER A 46 -12.90 25.35 -15.81
N LEU A 47 -11.58 25.58 -15.66
CA LEU A 47 -10.67 24.56 -15.11
C LEU A 47 -10.88 24.30 -13.62
N LYS A 48 -11.15 25.33 -12.80
CA LYS A 48 -11.37 25.13 -11.37
C LYS A 48 -12.72 24.46 -11.11
N LEU A 49 -13.74 24.77 -11.92
CA LEU A 49 -15.03 24.11 -11.88
C LEU A 49 -14.89 22.62 -12.20
N GLU A 50 -14.17 22.25 -13.26
CA GLU A 50 -13.93 20.85 -13.61
C GLU A 50 -13.10 20.12 -12.53
N ALA A 51 -12.14 20.81 -11.89
CA ALA A 51 -11.41 20.26 -10.75
C ALA A 51 -12.32 20.03 -9.53
N ALA A 52 -13.21 20.97 -9.22
CA ALA A 52 -14.20 20.84 -8.16
C ALA A 52 -15.15 19.66 -8.41
N LYS A 53 -15.67 19.55 -9.63
CA LYS A 53 -16.50 18.41 -10.05
C LYS A 53 -15.76 17.09 -9.89
N PHE A 54 -14.50 17.00 -10.34
CA PHE A 54 -13.70 15.79 -10.18
C PHE A 54 -13.58 15.36 -8.70
N LEU A 55 -13.36 16.31 -7.78
CA LEU A 55 -13.31 16.00 -6.35
C LEU A 55 -14.66 15.50 -5.83
N ILE A 56 -15.74 16.24 -6.11
CA ILE A 56 -17.10 15.93 -5.64
C ILE A 56 -17.58 14.58 -6.19
N GLU A 57 -17.37 14.28 -7.47
CA GLU A 57 -17.78 13.01 -8.10
C GLU A 57 -17.11 11.78 -7.47
N ASN A 58 -15.93 11.94 -6.86
CA ASN A 58 -15.10 10.84 -6.36
C ASN A 58 -15.01 10.76 -4.82
N MET A 59 -15.76 11.59 -4.09
CA MET A 59 -15.68 11.64 -2.62
C MET A 59 -16.57 10.65 -1.86
N MET A 60 -17.49 9.93 -2.53
CA MET A 60 -18.48 9.04 -1.88
C MET A 60 -17.90 8.06 -0.84
N GLU A 61 -16.74 7.46 -1.15
CA GLU A 61 -16.07 6.47 -0.28
C GLU A 61 -14.95 7.08 0.57
N LYS A 62 -14.87 8.41 0.66
CA LYS A 62 -13.82 9.10 1.42
C LYS A 62 -14.36 9.46 2.80
N SER A 63 -13.57 9.18 3.82
CA SER A 63 -13.98 9.42 5.21
C SER A 63 -12.77 9.51 6.14
N SER A 64 -12.92 10.26 7.22
CA SER A 64 -12.06 10.14 8.41
C SER A 64 -12.68 9.14 9.40
N ILE A 65 -11.86 8.56 10.27
CA ILE A 65 -12.36 7.73 11.39
C ILE A 65 -11.96 8.38 12.72
N GLU A 66 -12.94 8.61 13.58
CA GLU A 66 -12.71 8.99 14.97
C GLU A 66 -12.59 7.74 15.85
N TYR A 67 -11.63 7.77 16.78
CA TYR A 67 -11.41 6.73 17.78
C TYR A 67 -11.52 7.32 19.18
N PHE A 68 -11.95 6.50 20.14
CA PHE A 68 -11.68 6.74 21.56
C PHE A 68 -10.69 5.71 22.07
N PHE A 69 -9.97 6.04 23.14
CA PHE A 69 -9.03 5.11 23.78
C PHE A 69 -9.68 4.55 25.04
N ILE A 70 -9.59 3.23 25.24
CA ILE A 70 -9.96 2.56 26.47
C ILE A 70 -8.67 2.31 27.26
N ASP A 71 -8.56 2.93 28.43
CA ASP A 71 -7.38 2.80 29.30
C ASP A 71 -7.35 1.46 30.07
N SER A 72 -6.28 1.24 30.86
CA SER A 72 -6.12 0.02 31.66
C SER A 72 -7.21 -0.18 32.72
N LEU A 73 -7.97 0.86 33.05
CA LEU A 73 -9.08 0.83 34.01
C LEU A 73 -10.44 0.69 33.29
N GLN A 74 -10.44 0.34 32.00
CA GLN A 74 -11.66 0.22 31.17
C GLN A 74 -12.45 1.53 31.04
N ARG A 75 -11.78 2.68 31.18
CA ARG A 75 -12.42 3.98 31.01
C ARG A 75 -12.22 4.47 29.59
N GLN A 76 -13.29 4.96 28.99
CA GLN A 76 -13.24 5.69 27.74
C GLN A 76 -12.63 7.07 27.97
N VAL A 77 -11.50 7.35 27.32
CA VAL A 77 -10.81 8.63 27.39
C VAL A 77 -10.60 9.21 25.99
N SER A 78 -10.76 10.54 25.91
CA SER A 78 -10.30 11.30 24.74
C SER A 78 -8.80 11.49 24.90
N LEU A 79 -8.02 10.83 24.05
CA LEU A 79 -6.57 10.85 24.15
C LEU A 79 -6.02 12.11 23.48
N ASP A 80 -5.52 13.06 24.27
CA ASP A 80 -4.72 14.16 23.75
C ASP A 80 -3.31 13.64 23.40
N THR A 81 -3.18 13.16 22.17
CA THR A 81 -1.93 12.60 21.63
C THR A 81 -0.76 13.58 21.66
N LEU A 82 -1.00 14.90 21.65
CA LEU A 82 0.05 15.92 21.63
C LEU A 82 0.56 16.26 23.04
N SER A 83 -0.13 15.81 24.09
CA SER A 83 0.26 16.06 25.48
C SER A 83 1.48 15.27 25.94
N PHE A 84 1.86 14.20 25.24
CA PHE A 84 3.02 13.38 25.58
C PHE A 84 4.31 14.01 25.06
N LYS A 85 5.30 14.18 25.95
CA LYS A 85 6.57 14.86 25.65
C LYS A 85 7.50 14.06 24.74
N ASP A 86 7.45 12.73 24.82
CA ASP A 86 8.26 11.84 23.99
C ASP A 86 7.49 10.57 23.62
N MET A 87 7.98 9.90 22.57
CA MET A 87 7.34 8.71 22.01
C MET A 87 7.34 7.52 22.97
N SER A 88 8.35 7.38 23.84
CA SER A 88 8.46 6.24 24.76
C SER A 88 7.36 6.29 25.82
N LEU A 89 7.06 7.48 26.35
CA LEU A 89 5.93 7.68 27.26
C LEU A 89 4.60 7.40 26.58
N PHE A 90 4.45 7.89 25.34
CA PHE A 90 3.24 7.67 24.56
C PHE A 90 3.02 6.18 24.29
N GLU A 91 4.04 5.46 23.83
CA GLU A 91 3.98 4.02 23.61
C GLU A 91 3.64 3.25 24.89
N ALA A 92 4.30 3.56 26.01
CA ALA A 92 4.05 2.91 27.29
C ALA A 92 2.59 3.08 27.74
N TYR A 93 1.98 4.23 27.42
CA TYR A 93 0.56 4.48 27.64
C TYR A 93 -0.31 3.66 26.68
N LEU A 94 -0.03 3.69 25.38
CA LEU A 94 -0.80 2.95 24.36
C LEU A 94 -0.82 1.45 24.64
N ARG A 95 0.29 0.86 25.10
CA ARG A 95 0.39 -0.57 25.44
C ARG A 95 -0.50 -1.00 26.61
N ARG A 96 -1.02 -0.06 27.40
CA ARG A 96 -1.90 -0.33 28.55
C ARG A 96 -3.39 -0.24 28.23
N GLY A 97 -3.73 0.09 26.98
CA GLY A 97 -5.10 0.23 26.54
C GLY A 97 -5.25 -0.14 25.08
N HIS A 98 -6.36 0.26 24.48
CA HIS A 98 -6.62 0.04 23.06
C HIS A 98 -7.59 1.08 22.51
N PHE A 99 -7.49 1.34 21.21
CA PHE A 99 -8.44 2.19 20.52
C PHE A 99 -9.67 1.41 20.07
N VAL A 100 -10.82 2.06 20.15
CA VAL A 100 -12.09 1.57 19.61
C VAL A 100 -12.65 2.63 18.68
N GLN A 101 -13.14 2.19 17.52
CA GLN A 101 -13.75 3.07 16.54
C GLN A 101 -15.01 3.70 17.12
N LYS A 102 -15.04 5.03 17.16
CA LYS A 102 -16.17 5.83 17.64
C LYS A 102 -17.18 6.07 16.53
N LYS A 103 -16.70 6.63 15.41
CA LYS A 103 -17.55 7.11 14.32
C LYS A 103 -16.74 7.20 13.03
N THR A 104 -17.36 6.80 11.93
CA THR A 104 -16.89 7.15 10.58
C THR A 104 -17.51 8.49 10.19
N LEU A 105 -16.69 9.39 9.65
CA LEU A 105 -17.11 10.71 9.16
C LEU A 105 -16.96 10.72 7.64
N PRO A 106 -18.01 10.39 6.86
CA PRO A 106 -17.97 10.48 5.40
C PRO A 106 -17.75 11.92 4.96
N ASP A 107 -16.77 12.16 4.10
CA ASP A 107 -16.41 13.50 3.63
C ASP A 107 -17.61 14.18 2.96
N VAL A 108 -18.40 13.42 2.19
CA VAL A 108 -19.61 13.89 1.52
C VAL A 108 -20.64 14.52 2.49
N GLN A 109 -20.62 14.14 3.77
CA GLN A 109 -21.55 14.63 4.79
C GLN A 109 -20.96 15.70 5.71
N CYS A 110 -19.65 15.95 5.69
CA CYS A 110 -19.02 16.85 6.67
C CYS A 110 -17.96 17.81 6.11
N ILE A 111 -17.50 17.64 4.86
CA ILE A 111 -16.52 18.54 4.26
C ILE A 111 -17.16 19.89 3.93
N THR A 112 -16.46 20.97 4.25
CA THR A 112 -16.96 22.34 4.04
C THR A 112 -16.51 22.91 2.70
N ALA A 113 -17.25 23.89 2.20
CA ALA A 113 -16.93 24.61 0.99
C ALA A 113 -15.57 25.32 1.11
N ASP A 114 -15.33 25.97 2.24
CA ASP A 114 -14.09 26.70 2.52
C ASP A 114 -12.86 25.78 2.55
N TYR A 115 -13.00 24.52 2.99
CA TYR A 115 -11.92 23.54 2.91
C TYR A 115 -11.60 23.18 1.45
N LEU A 116 -12.62 22.85 0.65
CA LEU A 116 -12.45 22.46 -0.75
C LEU A 116 -11.94 23.62 -1.62
N ILE A 117 -12.42 24.83 -1.38
CA ILE A 117 -11.98 26.04 -2.08
C ILE A 117 -10.51 26.33 -1.78
N GLU A 118 -10.09 26.37 -0.49
CA GLU A 118 -8.67 26.58 -0.15
C GLU A 118 -7.79 25.49 -0.78
N ASN A 119 -8.26 24.24 -0.74
CA ASN A 119 -7.58 23.10 -1.35
C ASN A 119 -7.32 23.29 -2.85
N ILE A 120 -8.39 23.62 -3.60
CA ILE A 120 -8.34 23.81 -5.05
C ILE A 120 -7.44 25.01 -5.37
N ASP A 121 -7.62 26.14 -4.69
CA ASP A 121 -6.84 27.34 -4.93
C ASP A 121 -5.35 27.13 -4.71
N LEU A 122 -4.95 26.48 -3.62
CA LEU A 122 -3.55 26.16 -3.34
C LEU A 122 -2.98 25.16 -4.35
N ALA A 123 -3.76 24.18 -4.81
CA ALA A 123 -3.32 23.25 -5.85
C ALA A 123 -3.09 23.97 -7.19
N PHE A 124 -3.96 24.89 -7.58
CA PHE A 124 -3.80 25.71 -8.78
C PHE A 124 -2.65 26.72 -8.65
N GLU A 125 -2.43 27.29 -7.47
CA GLU A 125 -1.27 28.13 -7.20
C GLU A 125 0.03 27.34 -7.40
N ALA A 126 0.14 26.14 -6.81
CA ALA A 126 1.29 25.26 -7.03
C ALA A 126 1.45 24.87 -8.52
N ARG A 127 0.34 24.63 -9.23
CA ARG A 127 0.35 24.34 -10.69
C ARG A 127 0.90 25.49 -11.52
N LYS A 128 0.49 26.72 -11.22
CA LYS A 128 0.97 27.92 -11.92
C LYS A 128 2.44 28.21 -11.61
N ARG A 129 2.86 27.94 -10.38
CA ARG A 129 4.12 28.39 -9.82
C ARG A 129 5.30 27.48 -10.11
N TYR A 130 5.09 26.16 -10.14
CA TYR A 130 6.17 25.20 -10.18
C TYR A 130 6.24 24.42 -11.50
N PRO A 131 7.41 24.35 -12.18
CA PRO A 131 7.55 23.71 -13.49
C PRO A 131 7.13 22.24 -13.51
N TRP A 132 7.42 21.50 -12.43
CA TRP A 132 7.11 20.08 -12.32
C TRP A 132 5.61 19.79 -12.24
N CYS A 133 4.79 20.77 -11.84
CA CYS A 133 3.33 20.67 -11.81
C CYS A 133 2.71 21.22 -13.11
N ALA A 134 3.25 22.32 -13.64
CA ALA A 134 2.77 22.96 -14.86
C ALA A 134 2.80 22.04 -16.10
N GLN A 135 3.78 21.13 -16.16
CA GLN A 135 3.92 20.15 -17.25
C GLN A 135 2.85 19.04 -17.24
N LEU A 136 2.14 18.84 -16.12
CA LEU A 136 1.13 17.79 -16.02
C LEU A 136 -0.07 18.15 -16.89
N SER A 137 -0.62 17.15 -17.59
CA SER A 137 -1.96 17.30 -18.18
C SER A 137 -2.98 17.63 -17.09
N PHE A 138 -4.10 18.24 -17.47
CA PHE A 138 -5.15 18.58 -16.50
C PHE A 138 -5.67 17.33 -15.76
N SER A 139 -5.84 16.21 -16.48
CA SER A 139 -6.25 14.93 -15.88
C SER A 139 -5.22 14.41 -14.86
N GLU A 140 -3.92 14.46 -15.18
CA GLU A 140 -2.88 14.04 -14.23
C GLU A 140 -2.83 14.94 -13.00
N PHE A 141 -3.01 16.25 -13.17
CA PHE A 141 -3.10 17.18 -12.05
C PHE A 141 -4.29 16.85 -11.14
N CYS A 142 -5.48 16.64 -11.70
CA CYS A 142 -6.66 16.24 -10.95
C CYS A 142 -6.46 14.92 -10.20
N ARG A 143 -5.79 13.94 -10.81
CA ARG A 143 -5.58 12.62 -10.19
C ARG A 143 -4.45 12.57 -9.17
N LYS A 144 -3.36 13.31 -9.40
CA LYS A 144 -2.09 13.13 -8.67
C LYS A 144 -1.68 14.30 -7.76
N VAL A 145 -2.30 15.47 -7.86
CA VAL A 145 -1.92 16.67 -7.06
C VAL A 145 -3.12 17.28 -6.33
N LEU A 146 -4.23 17.46 -7.05
CA LEU A 146 -5.47 18.06 -6.55
C LEU A 146 -6.11 17.36 -5.33
N PRO A 147 -6.08 16.00 -5.19
CA PRO A 147 -6.81 15.32 -4.14
C PRO A 147 -6.44 15.80 -2.74
N TYR A 148 -7.43 16.16 -1.95
CA TYR A 148 -7.25 16.54 -0.54
C TYR A 148 -7.18 15.32 0.40
N ARG A 149 -7.62 14.16 -0.08
CA ARG A 149 -7.67 12.89 0.66
C ARG A 149 -6.74 11.87 0.00
N ILE A 150 -6.01 11.11 0.82
CA ILE A 150 -5.22 9.96 0.35
C ILE A 150 -5.66 8.68 1.07
N GLY A 151 -5.78 8.69 2.39
CA GLY A 151 -6.20 7.56 3.21
C GLY A 151 -7.48 7.90 3.99
N GLN A 152 -7.45 7.63 5.30
CA GLN A 152 -8.51 7.97 6.26
C GLN A 152 -8.04 8.98 7.30
N GLU A 153 -7.03 9.79 6.96
CA GLU A 153 -6.52 10.86 7.82
C GLU A 153 -7.64 11.85 8.21
N PRO A 154 -7.51 12.59 9.31
CA PRO A 154 -8.42 13.71 9.59
C PRO A 154 -8.45 14.73 8.44
N LEU A 155 -9.53 15.53 8.34
CA LEU A 155 -9.62 16.66 7.38
C LEU A 155 -8.76 17.85 7.82
N ASP A 156 -7.47 17.61 8.04
CA ASP A 156 -6.53 18.67 8.36
C ASP A 156 -6.30 19.55 7.12
N ARG A 157 -6.06 20.86 7.34
CA ARG A 157 -5.61 21.78 6.27
C ARG A 157 -4.13 21.56 5.94
N TRP A 158 -3.74 20.31 5.69
CA TRP A 158 -2.36 19.89 5.48
C TRP A 158 -1.71 20.57 4.29
N ARG A 159 -2.48 20.86 3.22
CA ARG A 159 -1.96 21.54 2.03
C ARG A 159 -1.58 22.97 2.33
N SER A 160 -2.40 23.69 3.09
CA SER A 160 -2.09 25.05 3.56
C SER A 160 -0.87 25.05 4.46
N LYS A 161 -0.81 24.14 5.45
CA LYS A 161 0.33 23.97 6.36
C LYS A 161 1.64 23.72 5.60
N TYR A 162 1.68 22.69 4.76
CA TYR A 162 2.91 22.30 4.05
C TYR A 162 3.27 23.23 2.90
N PHE A 163 2.28 23.81 2.21
CA PHE A 163 2.57 24.84 1.22
C PHE A 163 3.28 26.00 1.88
N LYS A 164 2.75 26.57 2.98
CA LYS A 164 3.41 27.65 3.73
C LYS A 164 4.81 27.27 4.20
N GLN A 165 4.98 26.06 4.74
CA GLN A 165 6.25 25.58 5.25
C GLN A 165 7.34 25.43 4.17
N TYR A 166 6.99 24.89 3.00
CA TYR A 166 7.95 24.55 1.95
C TYR A 166 8.00 25.55 0.79
N ARG A 167 7.12 26.57 0.77
CA ARG A 167 6.99 27.56 -0.31
C ARG A 167 8.31 28.20 -0.70
N GLN A 168 9.05 28.76 0.28
CA GLN A 168 10.28 29.50 0.01
C GLN A 168 11.37 28.60 -0.57
N LEU A 169 11.48 27.36 -0.06
CA LEU A 169 12.42 26.39 -0.59
C LEU A 169 12.04 25.98 -2.02
N ALA A 170 10.77 25.65 -2.25
CA ALA A 170 10.28 25.27 -3.58
C ALA A 170 10.46 26.39 -4.62
N ASP A 171 10.26 27.65 -4.24
CA ASP A 171 10.53 28.82 -5.09
C ASP A 171 12.00 28.89 -5.50
N SER A 172 12.90 28.75 -4.53
CA SER A 172 14.33 28.77 -4.79
C SER A 172 14.74 27.63 -5.72
N LEU A 173 14.27 26.42 -5.47
CA LEU A 173 14.58 25.24 -6.29
C LEU A 173 14.02 25.38 -7.72
N ALA A 174 12.80 25.92 -7.87
CA ALA A 174 12.19 26.19 -9.16
C ALA A 174 12.96 27.27 -9.95
N ALA A 175 13.38 28.35 -9.29
CA ALA A 175 14.17 29.41 -9.91
C ALA A 175 15.53 28.90 -10.43
N HIS A 176 16.14 27.94 -9.71
CA HIS A 176 17.38 27.27 -10.12
C HIS A 176 17.17 26.10 -11.10
N LYS A 177 15.92 25.87 -11.56
CA LYS A 177 15.56 24.79 -12.50
C LYS A 177 16.02 23.39 -12.03
N VAL A 178 15.99 23.17 -10.71
CA VAL A 178 16.33 21.88 -10.12
C VAL A 178 15.37 20.80 -10.61
N GLN A 179 15.88 19.62 -10.93
CA GLN A 179 15.07 18.50 -11.42
C GLN A 179 14.12 18.02 -10.31
N MET A 180 12.89 17.66 -10.69
CA MET A 180 11.87 17.22 -9.73
C MET A 180 12.36 16.09 -8.82
N GLU A 181 13.14 15.15 -9.36
CA GLU A 181 13.75 14.06 -8.59
C GLU A 181 14.64 14.58 -7.45
N ASP A 182 15.49 15.57 -7.72
CA ASP A 182 16.37 16.16 -6.71
C ASP A 182 15.57 16.96 -5.69
N VAL A 183 14.50 17.65 -6.12
CA VAL A 183 13.57 18.34 -5.20
C VAL A 183 12.94 17.35 -4.22
N VAL A 184 12.44 16.22 -4.72
CA VAL A 184 11.84 15.15 -3.90
C VAL A 184 12.85 14.64 -2.87
N PHE A 185 14.06 14.25 -3.29
CA PHE A 185 15.05 13.71 -2.37
C PHE A 185 15.62 14.75 -1.40
N TRP A 186 15.71 16.01 -1.81
CA TRP A 186 16.14 17.10 -0.95
C TRP A 186 15.13 17.36 0.17
N ILE A 187 13.84 17.54 -0.18
CA ILE A 187 12.78 17.77 0.81
C ILE A 187 12.63 16.55 1.73
N ASN A 188 12.71 15.34 1.19
CA ASN A 188 12.65 14.12 1.98
C ASN A 188 13.84 14.01 2.96
N LYS A 189 15.04 14.44 2.56
CA LYS A 189 16.19 14.51 3.45
C LYS A 189 16.04 15.61 4.51
N LEU A 190 15.49 16.76 4.12
CA LEU A 190 15.29 17.91 5.00
C LEU A 190 14.21 17.66 6.06
N SER A 191 13.13 16.96 5.70
CA SER A 191 12.07 16.60 6.65
C SER A 191 12.57 15.69 7.76
N ASN A 192 13.61 14.88 7.47
CA ASN A 192 14.33 14.02 8.42
C ASN A 192 13.40 13.13 9.28
N LYS A 193 12.23 12.77 8.74
CA LYS A 193 11.24 11.95 9.44
C LYS A 193 11.79 10.55 9.72
N LYS A 194 11.47 10.01 10.90
CA LYS A 194 11.98 8.72 11.37
C LYS A 194 10.91 7.65 11.32
N TYR A 195 11.33 6.43 10.98
CA TYR A 195 10.50 5.25 11.19
C TYR A 195 10.40 4.96 12.68
N ILE A 196 9.18 4.92 13.18
CA ILE A 196 8.83 4.67 14.58
C ILE A 196 7.89 3.48 14.58
N HIS A 197 8.38 2.31 14.99
CA HIS A 197 7.61 1.07 14.94
C HIS A 197 6.45 1.08 15.95
N GLU A 198 6.70 1.71 17.09
CA GLU A 198 5.84 1.86 18.26
C GLU A 198 4.51 2.55 17.90
N MET A 199 4.53 3.39 16.87
CA MET A 199 3.34 4.05 16.34
C MET A 199 2.33 3.08 15.71
N SER A 200 2.71 1.82 15.47
CA SER A 200 1.77 0.77 15.04
C SER A 200 0.72 0.41 16.10
N CYS A 201 0.89 0.84 17.35
CA CYS A 201 -0.14 0.74 18.39
C CYS A 201 -1.22 1.82 18.27
N TYR A 202 -1.02 2.86 17.46
CA TYR A 202 -2.02 3.87 17.16
C TYR A 202 -2.98 3.37 16.09
N SER A 203 -4.29 3.48 16.34
CA SER A 203 -5.31 3.06 15.36
C SER A 203 -5.69 4.20 14.42
N GLY A 204 -5.76 3.88 13.13
CA GLY A 204 -6.15 4.84 12.08
C GLY A 204 -5.00 5.72 11.62
N ASN A 205 -5.29 6.60 10.66
CA ASN A 205 -4.32 7.58 10.18
C ASN A 205 -4.22 8.74 11.16
N MET A 206 -2.99 9.14 11.47
CA MET A 206 -2.72 10.28 12.33
C MET A 206 -2.97 11.62 11.64
N SER A 207 -3.25 12.65 12.43
CA SER A 207 -3.24 14.04 11.96
C SER A 207 -1.81 14.47 11.58
N VAL A 208 -1.70 15.49 10.75
CA VAL A 208 -0.38 16.04 10.41
C VAL A 208 0.36 16.60 11.61
N ASP A 209 -0.36 17.09 12.63
CA ASP A 209 0.26 17.62 13.84
C ASP A 209 0.92 16.53 14.67
N VAL A 210 0.31 15.34 14.75
CA VAL A 210 0.91 14.19 15.44
C VAL A 210 2.20 13.73 14.75
N ILE A 211 2.20 13.64 13.42
CA ILE A 211 3.40 13.27 12.64
C ILE A 211 4.51 14.32 12.78
N GLU A 212 4.15 15.61 12.84
CA GLU A 212 5.12 16.68 13.10
C GLU A 212 5.68 16.60 14.53
N HIS A 213 4.82 16.42 15.53
CA HIS A 213 5.18 16.37 16.95
C HIS A 213 6.17 15.24 17.28
N TYR A 214 5.88 14.01 16.82
CA TYR A 214 6.75 12.86 17.07
C TYR A 214 7.92 12.75 16.08
N GLY A 215 7.94 13.58 15.03
CA GLY A 215 8.99 13.57 14.02
C GLY A 215 9.02 12.29 13.16
N GLY A 216 7.93 11.52 13.12
CA GLY A 216 7.94 10.21 12.49
C GLY A 216 6.65 9.41 12.64
N GLY A 217 6.67 8.17 12.17
CA GLY A 217 5.55 7.24 12.21
C GLY A 217 5.90 5.89 11.59
N THR A 218 4.91 5.05 11.31
CA THR A 218 5.12 3.80 10.58
C THR A 218 5.44 4.06 9.10
N CYS A 219 5.75 3.00 8.34
CA CYS A 219 6.03 3.14 6.91
C CYS A 219 4.85 3.78 6.14
N THR A 220 3.61 3.39 6.46
CA THR A 220 2.40 3.94 5.84
C THR A 220 2.20 5.41 6.20
N ASP A 221 2.41 5.78 7.47
CA ASP A 221 2.24 7.15 7.94
C ASP A 221 3.23 8.10 7.25
N LEU A 222 4.48 7.66 7.14
CA LEU A 222 5.53 8.44 6.50
C LEU A 222 5.30 8.57 5.00
N ALA A 223 4.83 7.50 4.35
CA ALA A 223 4.52 7.54 2.92
C ALA A 223 3.32 8.45 2.63
N LEU A 224 2.28 8.42 3.47
CA LEU A 224 1.16 9.35 3.42
C LEU A 224 1.62 10.80 3.63
N ASN A 225 2.43 11.05 4.66
CA ASN A 225 2.96 12.37 4.96
C ASN A 225 3.82 12.94 3.83
N ALA A 226 4.69 12.11 3.23
CA ALA A 226 5.48 12.50 2.08
C ALA A 226 4.59 12.91 0.90
N VAL A 227 3.49 12.19 0.64
CA VAL A 227 2.51 12.60 -0.38
C VAL A 227 1.91 13.97 -0.06
N GLN A 228 1.48 14.21 1.17
CA GLN A 228 0.92 15.51 1.59
C GLN A 228 1.92 16.65 1.41
N VAL A 229 3.16 16.47 1.85
CA VAL A 229 4.24 17.45 1.69
C VAL A 229 4.50 17.74 0.22
N MET A 230 4.74 16.71 -0.59
CA MET A 230 5.12 16.87 -2.00
C MET A 230 3.97 17.43 -2.84
N ARG A 231 2.73 16.96 -2.64
CA ARG A 231 1.56 17.47 -3.36
C ARG A 231 1.22 18.92 -2.99
N SER A 232 1.56 19.36 -1.77
CA SER A 232 1.36 20.76 -1.39
C SER A 232 2.14 21.72 -2.30
N ILE A 233 3.32 21.32 -2.77
CA ILE A 233 4.15 22.08 -3.72
C ILE A 233 4.04 21.53 -5.16
N GLY A 234 2.96 20.83 -5.50
CA GLY A 234 2.65 20.43 -6.86
C GLY A 234 3.43 19.24 -7.41
N ILE A 235 4.17 18.49 -6.59
CA ILE A 235 4.85 17.27 -7.03
C ILE A 235 3.84 16.10 -7.00
N PRO A 236 3.64 15.37 -8.12
CA PRO A 236 2.66 14.28 -8.23
C PRO A 236 3.16 12.98 -7.60
N LEU A 237 3.46 13.01 -6.30
CA LEU A 237 3.93 11.84 -5.56
C LEU A 237 2.77 10.87 -5.28
N ASN A 238 3.02 9.58 -5.49
CA ASN A 238 2.08 8.49 -5.23
C ASN A 238 2.32 7.85 -3.86
N LEU A 239 1.28 7.21 -3.34
CA LEU A 239 1.35 6.27 -2.22
C LEU A 239 1.09 4.86 -2.78
N ASP A 240 2.09 3.99 -2.67
CA ASP A 240 2.03 2.62 -3.17
C ASP A 240 2.21 1.64 -2.02
N ILE A 241 1.25 0.75 -1.83
CA ILE A 241 1.18 -0.21 -0.73
C ILE A 241 1.63 -1.58 -1.23
N ILE A 242 2.47 -2.23 -0.43
CA ILE A 242 2.84 -3.62 -0.57
C ILE A 242 2.18 -4.36 0.58
N PRO A 243 1.08 -5.09 0.34
CA PRO A 243 0.41 -5.83 1.40
C PRO A 243 1.34 -6.88 2.02
N TYR A 244 2.12 -7.57 1.19
CA TYR A 244 3.04 -8.63 1.58
C TYR A 244 4.29 -8.62 0.70
N HIS A 245 5.45 -8.76 1.30
CA HIS A 245 6.66 -9.18 0.58
C HIS A 245 6.63 -10.68 0.26
N GLY A 246 7.35 -11.06 -0.81
CA GLY A 246 7.40 -12.43 -1.30
C GLY A 246 8.68 -13.20 -0.99
N LYS A 247 9.64 -12.60 -0.27
CA LYS A 247 10.89 -13.24 0.23
C LYS A 247 11.20 -12.95 1.71
N VAL A 248 10.48 -12.02 2.32
CA VAL A 248 10.61 -11.61 3.73
C VAL A 248 9.23 -11.38 4.31
N ASN A 249 9.09 -11.45 5.63
CA ASN A 249 7.82 -11.17 6.29
C ASN A 249 7.52 -9.67 6.37
N GLY A 250 6.23 -9.35 6.44
CA GLY A 250 5.72 -7.99 6.48
C GLY A 250 5.26 -7.48 5.13
N GLY A 251 4.57 -6.34 5.18
CA GLY A 251 4.28 -5.47 4.05
C GLY A 251 5.12 -4.19 4.15
N HIS A 252 4.83 -3.23 3.29
CA HIS A 252 5.52 -1.94 3.26
C HIS A 252 4.71 -0.88 2.52
N ALA A 253 5.11 0.39 2.64
CA ALA A 253 4.58 1.48 1.85
C ALA A 253 5.72 2.26 1.19
N TYR A 254 5.61 2.46 -0.12
CA TYR A 254 6.52 3.26 -0.91
C TYR A 254 5.85 4.54 -1.38
N ASN A 255 6.69 5.50 -1.75
CA ASN A 255 6.31 6.58 -2.62
C ASN A 255 6.92 6.38 -3.99
N SER A 256 6.19 6.79 -5.03
CA SER A 256 6.71 6.80 -6.39
C SER A 256 6.28 8.03 -7.19
N PHE A 257 7.02 8.31 -8.25
CA PHE A 257 6.69 9.32 -9.24
C PHE A 257 7.29 8.96 -10.59
N ILE A 258 6.78 9.59 -11.65
CA ILE A 258 7.36 9.55 -12.99
C ILE A 258 7.87 10.95 -13.29
N ASP A 259 9.14 11.08 -13.65
CA ASP A 259 9.73 12.38 -13.98
C ASP A 259 9.37 12.88 -15.39
N SER A 260 9.81 14.10 -15.72
CA SER A 260 9.57 14.71 -17.03
C SER A 260 10.19 13.95 -18.21
N LYS A 261 11.09 13.00 -17.94
CA LYS A 261 11.72 12.11 -18.94
C LYS A 261 11.02 10.75 -19.00
N GLY A 262 9.90 10.57 -18.31
CA GLY A 262 9.18 9.30 -18.24
C GLY A 262 9.83 8.26 -17.33
N ARG A 263 10.84 8.61 -16.53
CA ARG A 263 11.52 7.65 -15.65
C ARG A 263 10.72 7.41 -14.38
N PHE A 264 10.38 6.15 -14.13
CA PHE A 264 9.77 5.72 -12.89
C PHE A 264 10.79 5.68 -11.75
N THR A 265 10.46 6.31 -10.62
CA THR A 265 11.24 6.31 -9.40
C THR A 265 10.36 5.94 -8.23
N TYR A 266 10.86 5.08 -7.34
CA TYR A 266 10.25 4.82 -6.03
C TYR A 266 11.28 4.86 -4.90
N PHE A 267 10.82 5.13 -3.68
CA PHE A 267 11.62 5.17 -2.46
C PHE A 267 10.76 5.02 -1.19
N SER A 268 11.40 4.72 -0.06
CA SER A 268 10.78 4.86 1.27
C SER A 268 11.16 6.24 1.83
N PRO A 269 10.24 7.03 2.38
CA PRO A 269 10.53 8.40 2.83
C PRO A 269 11.55 8.50 3.98
N TYR A 270 11.75 7.44 4.75
CA TYR A 270 12.74 7.39 5.83
C TYR A 270 14.03 6.65 5.46
N GLU A 271 14.15 6.12 4.24
CA GLU A 271 15.33 5.38 3.78
C GLU A 271 15.94 6.11 2.58
N ARG A 272 17.28 6.27 2.55
CA ARG A 272 17.96 6.68 1.30
C ARG A 272 18.05 5.47 0.37
N ARG A 273 17.78 5.65 -0.94
CA ARG A 273 17.87 4.63 -2.00
C ARG A 273 19.16 3.77 -1.90
N PRO A 274 19.14 2.46 -2.26
CA PRO A 274 18.06 1.49 -2.13
C PRO A 274 18.63 0.17 -1.56
N GLU A 275 18.71 0.02 -0.24
CA GLU A 275 19.17 -1.23 0.38
C GLU A 275 18.21 -2.42 0.14
N ARG A 276 17.07 -2.16 -0.51
CA ARG A 276 15.98 -3.12 -0.71
C ARG A 276 15.62 -3.40 -2.17
N LYS A 277 16.52 -3.19 -3.14
CA LYS A 277 16.35 -3.72 -4.52
C LYS A 277 16.10 -5.24 -4.58
N LYS A 278 16.42 -5.97 -3.50
CA LYS A 278 16.20 -7.42 -3.37
C LYS A 278 14.82 -7.80 -2.80
N TRP A 279 14.00 -6.83 -2.39
CA TRP A 279 12.71 -7.08 -1.76
C TRP A 279 11.61 -7.04 -2.80
N ILE A 280 11.36 -8.21 -3.36
CA ILE A 280 10.35 -8.44 -4.37
C ILE A 280 9.02 -8.70 -3.67
N ALA A 281 7.93 -8.18 -4.22
CA ALA A 281 6.58 -8.42 -3.73
C ALA A 281 5.72 -8.95 -4.87
N PRO A 282 4.75 -9.85 -4.59
CA PRO A 282 3.84 -10.36 -5.60
C PRO A 282 2.80 -9.34 -6.06
N LEU A 283 2.61 -8.26 -5.31
CA LEU A 283 1.58 -7.24 -5.55
C LEU A 283 2.02 -5.89 -4.98
N VAL A 284 1.93 -4.85 -5.80
CA VAL A 284 2.08 -3.44 -5.43
C VAL A 284 0.83 -2.69 -5.86
N GLN A 285 0.19 -1.98 -4.92
CA GLN A 285 -1.08 -1.30 -5.15
C GLN A 285 -0.97 0.21 -4.91
N ARG A 286 -1.26 1.01 -5.93
CA ARG A 286 -1.31 2.46 -5.82
C ARG A 286 -2.65 2.92 -5.27
N VAL A 287 -2.61 3.81 -4.28
CA VAL A 287 -3.80 4.47 -3.73
C VAL A 287 -4.21 5.63 -4.63
N ASN A 288 -5.40 5.53 -5.22
CA ASN A 288 -5.99 6.53 -6.10
C ASN A 288 -7.19 7.21 -5.44
N TYR A 289 -7.36 8.51 -5.74
CA TYR A 289 -8.52 9.26 -5.28
C TYR A 289 -9.76 8.93 -6.12
N GLU A 290 -9.59 8.86 -7.44
CA GLU A 290 -10.67 8.49 -8.36
C GLU A 290 -11.16 7.08 -8.06
N TYR A 291 -12.47 6.92 -8.07
CA TYR A 291 -13.11 5.63 -7.90
C TYR A 291 -13.22 4.95 -9.25
N ASN A 292 -12.50 3.84 -9.41
CA ASN A 292 -12.56 3.01 -10.60
C ASN A 292 -13.67 1.96 -10.43
N GLN A 293 -14.75 2.07 -11.19
CA GLN A 293 -15.81 1.05 -11.26
C GLN A 293 -15.30 -0.18 -12.03
N MET A 294 -14.39 -0.93 -11.43
CA MET A 294 -14.03 -2.25 -11.95
C MET A 294 -15.09 -3.26 -11.51
N ASN A 295 -15.74 -3.92 -12.48
CA ASN A 295 -16.62 -5.08 -12.25
C ASN A 295 -15.78 -6.33 -11.92
N ILE A 296 -14.91 -6.26 -10.90
CA ILE A 296 -14.22 -7.44 -10.39
C ILE A 296 -15.18 -8.10 -9.39
N PRO A 297 -15.52 -9.39 -9.56
CA PRO A 297 -16.34 -10.10 -8.59
C PRO A 297 -15.73 -9.94 -7.20
N GLN A 298 -16.48 -9.35 -6.27
CA GLN A 298 -16.03 -9.20 -4.90
C GLN A 298 -15.95 -10.60 -4.28
N ARG A 299 -14.72 -11.09 -4.07
CA ARG A 299 -14.47 -12.40 -3.45
C ARG A 299 -14.01 -12.21 -2.01
N GLN A 300 -14.34 -13.19 -1.17
CA GLN A 300 -14.20 -13.11 0.28
C GLN A 300 -12.75 -12.94 0.77
N TRP A 301 -11.77 -13.43 0.01
CA TRP A 301 -10.44 -13.73 0.55
C TRP A 301 -9.43 -12.57 0.58
N ASN A 302 -9.57 -11.58 -0.30
CA ASN A 302 -8.75 -10.36 -0.21
C ASN A 302 -9.48 -9.16 -0.82
N LYS A 303 -10.03 -8.31 0.05
CA LYS A 303 -10.75 -7.08 -0.34
C LYS A 303 -9.87 -6.11 -1.13
N LEU A 304 -8.56 -6.10 -0.88
CA LEU A 304 -7.62 -5.20 -1.55
C LEU A 304 -7.57 -5.45 -3.06
N LEU A 305 -7.77 -6.69 -3.51
CA LEU A 305 -7.77 -7.04 -4.95
C LEU A 305 -8.98 -6.49 -5.71
N THR A 306 -10.01 -6.06 -4.98
CA THR A 306 -11.28 -5.57 -5.52
C THR A 306 -11.57 -4.13 -5.13
N SER A 307 -10.62 -3.46 -4.48
CA SER A 307 -10.81 -2.08 -4.05
C SER A 307 -10.84 -1.15 -5.27
N PRO A 308 -11.89 -0.33 -5.44
CA PRO A 308 -12.02 0.58 -6.58
C PRO A 308 -11.03 1.74 -6.55
N THR A 309 -10.36 1.96 -5.41
CA THR A 309 -9.34 3.01 -5.23
C THR A 309 -7.92 2.46 -5.22
N LEU A 310 -7.73 1.15 -5.45
CA LEU A 310 -6.41 0.54 -5.53
C LEU A 310 -6.13 0.08 -6.96
N GLU A 311 -5.04 0.58 -7.53
CA GLU A 311 -4.56 0.18 -8.86
C GLU A 311 -3.37 -0.76 -8.73
N ASN A 312 -3.38 -1.88 -9.46
CA ASN A 312 -2.21 -2.75 -9.54
C ASN A 312 -1.11 -2.08 -10.40
N VAL A 313 0.00 -1.71 -9.76
CA VAL A 313 1.17 -1.10 -10.41
C VAL A 313 2.42 -1.98 -10.33
N THR A 314 2.24 -3.27 -10.06
CA THR A 314 3.34 -4.23 -9.83
C THR A 314 4.36 -4.26 -10.97
N SER A 315 3.90 -4.17 -12.21
CA SER A 315 4.73 -4.13 -13.42
C SER A 315 5.66 -2.91 -13.51
N GLN A 316 5.38 -1.82 -12.78
CA GLN A 316 6.29 -0.66 -12.69
C GLN A 316 7.49 -0.94 -11.76
N TYR A 317 7.35 -1.90 -10.84
CA TYR A 317 8.35 -2.21 -9.82
C TYR A 317 9.19 -3.46 -10.16
N PHE A 318 8.54 -4.50 -10.67
CA PHE A 318 9.14 -5.82 -10.80
C PHE A 318 8.87 -6.44 -12.16
N HIS A 319 9.71 -7.39 -12.55
CA HIS A 319 9.46 -8.21 -13.72
C HIS A 319 8.25 -9.11 -13.46
N VAL A 320 7.23 -9.02 -14.32
CA VAL A 320 5.99 -9.78 -14.22
C VAL A 320 5.74 -10.55 -15.52
N THR A 321 5.00 -11.65 -15.43
CA THR A 321 4.47 -12.39 -16.58
C THR A 321 3.05 -12.84 -16.32
N ASP A 322 2.34 -13.17 -17.39
CA ASP A 322 1.07 -13.87 -17.33
C ASP A 322 1.33 -15.37 -17.27
N ILE A 323 0.60 -16.09 -16.41
CA ILE A 323 0.78 -17.53 -16.21
C ILE A 323 -0.55 -18.28 -16.28
N LYS A 324 -0.47 -19.54 -16.68
CA LYS A 324 -1.61 -20.48 -16.67
C LYS A 324 -1.41 -21.49 -15.56
N VAL A 325 -2.33 -21.51 -14.60
CA VAL A 325 -2.29 -22.41 -13.44
C VAL A 325 -3.71 -22.89 -13.15
N PRO A 326 -3.96 -24.20 -12.91
CA PRO A 326 -5.31 -24.74 -12.68
C PRO A 326 -5.84 -24.41 -11.26
N ALA A 327 -5.99 -23.12 -10.96
CA ALA A 327 -6.44 -22.60 -9.66
C ALA A 327 -7.27 -21.31 -9.84
N THR A 328 -8.11 -20.94 -8.88
CA THR A 328 -8.86 -19.67 -8.90
C THR A 328 -8.19 -18.57 -8.07
N TYR A 329 -7.26 -18.94 -7.19
CA TYR A 329 -6.49 -18.02 -6.37
C TYR A 329 -5.00 -18.41 -6.33
N LEU A 330 -4.15 -17.39 -6.29
CA LEU A 330 -2.74 -17.54 -5.95
C LEU A 330 -2.47 -16.86 -4.60
N ALA A 331 -1.76 -17.55 -3.74
CA ALA A 331 -1.35 -17.03 -2.44
C ALA A 331 0.18 -16.93 -2.32
N THR A 332 0.64 -15.96 -1.54
CA THR A 332 1.98 -15.94 -0.97
C THR A 332 1.92 -16.39 0.49
N PHE A 333 3.00 -16.98 1.00
CA PHE A 333 3.13 -17.23 2.44
C PHE A 333 3.83 -16.03 3.10
N ASN A 334 3.24 -15.45 4.14
CA ASN A 334 3.82 -14.31 4.86
C ASN A 334 3.30 -14.30 6.30
N ARG A 335 4.20 -14.07 7.28
CA ARG A 335 3.89 -14.06 8.71
C ARG A 335 3.18 -15.33 9.20
N GLY A 336 3.55 -16.49 8.65
CA GLY A 336 2.97 -17.78 9.05
C GLY A 336 1.62 -18.13 8.41
N HIS A 337 1.11 -17.29 7.50
CA HIS A 337 -0.21 -17.46 6.88
C HIS A 337 -0.15 -17.41 5.35
N PHE A 338 -1.11 -18.07 4.70
CA PHE A 338 -1.38 -17.89 3.27
C PHE A 338 -2.19 -16.61 3.07
N ASN A 339 -1.72 -15.75 2.16
CA ASN A 339 -2.39 -14.50 1.81
C ASN A 339 -2.65 -14.48 0.31
N ILE A 340 -3.91 -14.35 -0.10
CA ILE A 340 -4.29 -14.30 -1.52
C ILE A 340 -3.76 -13.01 -2.14
N ILE A 341 -3.00 -13.11 -3.23
CA ILE A 341 -2.36 -11.98 -3.93
C ILE A 341 -2.88 -11.80 -5.35
N ALA A 342 -3.57 -12.79 -5.89
CA ALA A 342 -4.20 -12.73 -7.20
C ALA A 342 -5.39 -13.68 -7.24
N GLN A 343 -6.38 -13.33 -8.05
CA GLN A 343 -7.58 -14.11 -8.27
C GLN A 343 -7.94 -14.08 -9.75
N SER A 344 -8.52 -15.17 -10.25
CA SER A 344 -8.97 -15.25 -11.62
C SER A 344 -10.13 -16.25 -11.76
N THR A 345 -10.73 -16.30 -12.95
CA THR A 345 -11.84 -17.18 -13.33
C THR A 345 -11.35 -18.24 -14.29
N VAL A 346 -11.88 -19.45 -14.14
CA VAL A 346 -11.58 -20.56 -15.06
C VAL A 346 -12.30 -20.29 -16.38
N HIS A 347 -11.56 -20.32 -17.49
CA HIS A 347 -12.09 -20.27 -18.85
C HIS A 347 -11.57 -21.46 -19.63
N ASN A 348 -12.47 -22.32 -20.15
CA ASN A 348 -12.12 -23.54 -20.91
C ASN A 348 -11.15 -24.50 -20.18
N GLY A 349 -11.26 -24.61 -18.85
CA GLY A 349 -10.40 -25.48 -18.03
C GLY A 349 -9.02 -24.89 -17.68
N GLU A 350 -8.70 -23.70 -18.17
CA GLU A 350 -7.48 -22.97 -17.83
C GLU A 350 -7.81 -21.70 -17.03
N THR A 351 -6.98 -21.36 -16.05
CA THR A 351 -7.04 -20.05 -15.39
C THR A 351 -5.79 -19.25 -15.72
N VAL A 352 -5.98 -18.05 -16.27
CA VAL A 352 -4.89 -17.11 -16.56
C VAL A 352 -4.78 -16.12 -15.41
N PHE A 353 -3.59 -15.99 -14.84
CA PHE A 353 -3.26 -14.94 -13.88
C PHE A 353 -2.33 -13.95 -14.56
N SER A 354 -2.75 -12.69 -14.64
CA SER A 354 -1.96 -11.64 -15.28
C SER A 354 -1.06 -10.89 -14.30
N GLN A 355 0.07 -10.40 -14.80
CA GLN A 355 1.05 -9.58 -14.06
C GLN A 355 1.56 -10.22 -12.76
N ILE A 356 1.88 -11.51 -12.79
CA ILE A 356 2.44 -12.24 -11.65
C ILE A 356 3.95 -12.03 -11.59
N THR A 357 4.47 -11.68 -10.42
CA THR A 357 5.87 -11.30 -10.23
C THR A 357 6.82 -12.51 -10.27
N CYS A 358 7.85 -12.40 -11.10
CA CYS A 358 8.89 -13.41 -11.21
C CYS A 358 9.81 -13.46 -9.98
N GLY A 359 10.42 -14.61 -9.74
CA GLY A 359 11.36 -14.88 -8.65
C GLY A 359 10.73 -15.20 -7.29
N LEU A 360 9.44 -15.50 -7.24
CA LEU A 360 8.68 -15.73 -5.99
C LEU A 360 8.02 -17.12 -5.95
N LEU A 361 7.73 -17.57 -4.73
CA LEU A 361 6.96 -18.80 -4.45
C LEU A 361 5.47 -18.49 -4.36
N TYR A 362 4.67 -19.29 -5.05
CA TYR A 362 3.22 -19.19 -5.09
C TYR A 362 2.54 -20.50 -4.69
N PHE A 363 1.39 -20.36 -4.04
CA PHE A 363 0.53 -21.46 -3.64
C PHE A 363 -0.81 -21.38 -4.37
N PRO A 364 -1.15 -22.39 -5.18
CA PRO A 364 -2.40 -22.40 -5.95
C PRO A 364 -3.56 -22.96 -5.14
N PHE A 365 -4.64 -22.19 -5.00
CA PHE A 365 -5.83 -22.54 -4.21
C PHE A 365 -7.12 -22.44 -5.02
N ASN A 366 -8.09 -23.27 -4.64
CA ASN A 366 -9.50 -23.13 -4.98
C ASN A 366 -10.32 -22.97 -3.70
N GLU A 367 -11.49 -22.37 -3.83
CA GLU A 367 -12.46 -22.35 -2.75
C GLU A 367 -13.39 -23.56 -2.85
N LYS A 368 -13.52 -24.31 -1.74
CA LYS A 368 -14.49 -25.40 -1.57
C LYS A 368 -15.15 -25.23 -0.21
N ASN A 369 -16.48 -25.15 -0.18
CA ASN A 369 -17.29 -25.00 1.04
C ASN A 369 -16.80 -23.84 1.94
N GLY A 370 -16.50 -22.67 1.35
CA GLY A 370 -16.02 -21.48 2.08
C GLY A 370 -14.62 -21.62 2.68
N LYS A 371 -13.81 -22.58 2.20
CA LYS A 371 -12.41 -22.78 2.62
C LYS A 371 -11.49 -22.84 1.41
N LEU A 372 -10.28 -22.28 1.56
CA LEU A 372 -9.21 -22.44 0.59
C LEU A 372 -8.62 -23.86 0.69
N VAL A 373 -8.57 -24.56 -0.44
CA VAL A 373 -8.02 -25.90 -0.58
C VAL A 373 -6.96 -25.89 -1.66
N ALA A 374 -5.77 -26.41 -1.35
CA ALA A 374 -4.67 -26.49 -2.32
C ALA A 374 -5.09 -27.32 -3.53
N THR A 375 -4.72 -26.86 -4.72
CA THR A 375 -5.17 -27.46 -6.01
C THR A 375 -4.07 -28.23 -6.71
N SER A 376 -2.83 -27.82 -6.50
CA SER A 376 -1.63 -28.41 -7.07
C SER A 376 -0.43 -28.08 -6.18
N ASN A 377 0.74 -28.61 -6.56
CA ASN A 377 1.98 -28.29 -5.87
C ASN A 377 2.28 -26.78 -5.91
N PRO A 378 2.89 -26.21 -4.86
CA PRO A 378 3.43 -24.87 -4.89
C PRO A 378 4.48 -24.78 -6.00
N PHE A 379 4.68 -23.58 -6.55
CA PHE A 379 5.65 -23.37 -7.62
C PHE A 379 6.43 -22.08 -7.40
N ILE A 380 7.67 -22.08 -7.88
CA ILE A 380 8.45 -20.86 -8.03
C ILE A 380 8.23 -20.38 -9.46
N LEU A 381 7.77 -19.14 -9.62
CA LEU A 381 7.82 -18.48 -10.92
C LEU A 381 9.24 -17.98 -11.10
N ASN A 382 10.02 -18.56 -12.01
CA ASN A 382 11.44 -18.23 -12.11
C ASN A 382 11.66 -16.85 -12.77
N GLY A 383 12.93 -16.42 -12.87
CA GLY A 383 13.28 -15.11 -13.46
C GLY A 383 12.96 -14.95 -14.96
N PHE A 384 12.66 -16.06 -15.65
CA PHE A 384 12.28 -16.10 -17.06
C PHE A 384 10.76 -16.22 -17.28
N GLY A 385 9.97 -16.23 -16.19
CA GLY A 385 8.52 -16.37 -16.27
C GLY A 385 8.01 -17.81 -16.40
N GLU A 386 8.85 -18.81 -16.11
CA GLU A 386 8.46 -20.21 -16.16
C GLU A 386 7.97 -20.71 -14.80
N VAL A 387 6.91 -21.51 -14.81
CA VAL A 387 6.31 -22.12 -13.62
C VAL A 387 7.09 -23.39 -13.24
N CYS A 388 7.88 -23.32 -12.18
CA CYS A 388 8.67 -24.44 -11.66
C CYS A 388 7.98 -25.05 -10.43
N TYR A 389 7.21 -26.12 -10.64
CA TYR A 389 6.54 -26.84 -9.55
C TYR A 389 7.52 -27.50 -8.59
N ILE A 390 7.27 -27.34 -7.29
CA ILE A 390 8.02 -28.02 -6.23
C ILE A 390 7.32 -29.34 -5.91
N THR A 391 7.86 -30.43 -6.46
CA THR A 391 7.39 -31.79 -6.20
C THR A 391 8.20 -32.43 -5.07
N ILE A 392 7.55 -33.33 -4.32
CA ILE A 392 8.25 -34.18 -3.36
C ILE A 392 9.08 -35.21 -4.14
N LYS A 393 10.34 -35.42 -3.73
CA LYS A 393 11.19 -36.50 -4.23
C LYS A 393 11.71 -37.31 -3.06
N GLU A 394 11.62 -38.63 -3.11
CA GLU A 394 12.14 -39.55 -2.09
C GLU A 394 13.67 -39.70 -2.24
N GLU A 395 14.37 -38.61 -1.97
CA GLU A 395 15.82 -38.52 -2.00
C GLU A 395 16.30 -37.92 -0.68
N PRO A 396 17.26 -38.55 0.02
CA PRO A 396 17.82 -38.02 1.26
C PRO A 396 18.42 -36.63 1.08
N ILE A 397 18.19 -35.76 2.05
CA ILE A 397 18.77 -34.42 2.12
C ILE A 397 19.14 -34.05 3.55
N GLN A 398 20.27 -33.36 3.71
CA GLN A 398 20.73 -32.86 5.00
C GLN A 398 20.12 -31.49 5.28
N ILE A 399 19.38 -31.38 6.38
CA ILE A 399 18.79 -30.12 6.87
C ILE A 399 19.47 -29.75 8.18
N ILE A 400 20.59 -29.04 8.04
CA ILE A 400 21.47 -28.66 9.14
C ILE A 400 21.80 -27.17 9.10
N ASN A 401 22.17 -26.62 10.25
CA ASN A 401 22.54 -25.22 10.48
C ASN A 401 21.47 -24.21 10.02
N ILE A 402 20.18 -24.56 10.18
CA ILE A 402 19.08 -23.69 9.77
C ILE A 402 18.88 -22.57 10.79
N GLY A 403 18.91 -21.32 10.32
CA GLY A 403 18.56 -20.15 11.12
C GLY A 403 17.11 -19.71 10.88
N LEU A 404 16.53 -19.05 11.89
CA LEU A 404 15.22 -18.40 11.78
C LEU A 404 15.38 -16.88 11.71
N TYR A 405 14.42 -16.20 11.09
CA TYR A 405 14.53 -14.79 10.74
C TYR A 405 13.29 -13.98 11.13
N ASP A 406 13.54 -12.78 11.63
CA ASP A 406 12.62 -11.66 11.65
C ASP A 406 13.01 -10.70 10.52
N VAL A 407 12.23 -10.70 9.44
CA VAL A 407 12.56 -10.01 8.19
C VAL A 407 13.90 -10.51 7.63
N LYS A 408 15.02 -9.93 8.05
CA LYS A 408 16.40 -10.36 7.73
C LYS A 408 17.27 -10.57 8.97
N ARG A 409 16.79 -10.21 10.15
CA ARG A 409 17.54 -10.35 11.40
C ARG A 409 17.43 -11.80 11.84
N LYS A 410 18.56 -12.48 11.97
CA LYS A 410 18.58 -13.82 12.56
C LYS A 410 18.11 -13.71 14.01
N ILE A 411 17.12 -14.50 14.39
CA ILE A 411 16.57 -14.46 15.75
C ILE A 411 17.33 -15.42 16.67
N LYS A 412 17.42 -15.07 17.95
CA LYS A 412 17.89 -15.99 18.99
C LYS A 412 16.83 -17.04 19.23
N LEU A 413 17.24 -18.30 19.25
CA LEU A 413 16.38 -19.44 19.46
C LEU A 413 16.15 -19.66 20.95
N GLU A 414 14.90 -19.91 21.33
CA GLU A 414 14.58 -20.45 22.65
C GLU A 414 15.05 -21.90 22.76
N ASN A 415 15.44 -22.32 23.97
CA ASN A 415 15.75 -23.72 24.27
C ASN A 415 14.46 -24.55 24.35
N SER A 416 13.82 -24.75 23.20
CA SER A 416 12.55 -25.47 23.05
C SER A 416 12.56 -26.32 21.77
N VAL A 417 11.62 -27.25 21.64
CA VAL A 417 11.54 -28.13 20.46
C VAL A 417 10.99 -27.36 19.25
N TYR A 418 11.74 -27.39 18.14
CA TYR A 418 11.32 -26.88 16.85
C TYR A 418 10.83 -28.02 15.98
N LYS A 419 9.76 -27.76 15.22
CA LYS A 419 9.13 -28.74 14.35
C LYS A 419 9.43 -28.40 12.90
N LEU A 420 9.89 -29.39 12.15
CA LEU A 420 10.05 -29.34 10.71
C LEU A 420 8.81 -29.93 10.04
N TYR A 421 8.28 -29.19 9.08
CA TYR A 421 7.17 -29.59 8.24
C TYR A 421 7.63 -29.65 6.79
N TYR A 422 7.01 -30.52 6.01
CA TYR A 422 7.08 -30.49 4.55
C TYR A 422 5.68 -30.26 3.98
N TRP A 423 5.62 -29.68 2.79
CA TRP A 423 4.36 -29.45 2.10
C TRP A 423 3.91 -30.70 1.33
N ASN A 424 2.68 -31.15 1.59
CA ASN A 424 1.97 -32.15 0.79
C ASN A 424 0.46 -31.84 0.83
N ASN A 425 0.04 -30.84 0.05
CA ASN A 425 -1.30 -30.21 0.09
C ASN A 425 -1.69 -29.58 1.44
N ASP A 426 -0.94 -29.85 2.50
CA ASP A 426 -0.93 -29.19 3.81
C ASP A 426 0.47 -29.32 4.42
N TRP A 427 0.73 -28.62 5.53
CA TRP A 427 1.95 -28.74 6.30
C TRP A 427 1.95 -30.00 7.18
N ILE A 428 2.70 -31.02 6.76
CA ILE A 428 2.83 -32.29 7.49
C ILE A 428 4.14 -32.30 8.29
N LYS A 429 4.05 -32.56 9.60
CA LYS A 429 5.24 -32.67 10.46
C LYS A 429 6.07 -33.87 10.02
N ILE A 430 7.38 -33.69 9.86
CA ILE A 430 8.32 -34.76 9.47
C ILE A 430 9.43 -35.00 10.47
N SER A 431 9.86 -33.96 11.18
CA SER A 431 10.93 -34.08 12.18
C SER A 431 10.78 -33.00 13.25
N GLU A 432 11.52 -33.15 14.33
CA GLU A 432 11.65 -32.17 15.39
C GLU A 432 13.05 -32.20 15.99
N ALA A 433 13.53 -31.06 16.45
CA ALA A 433 14.88 -30.92 16.99
C ALA A 433 14.95 -29.80 18.02
N LEU A 434 15.90 -29.93 18.96
CA LEU A 434 16.34 -28.81 19.78
C LEU A 434 17.34 -27.94 18.99
N PRO A 435 17.51 -26.66 19.36
CA PRO A 435 18.59 -25.85 18.80
C PRO A 435 19.93 -26.52 19.02
N LYS A 436 20.77 -26.50 17.98
CA LYS A 436 22.18 -26.89 18.07
C LYS A 436 22.97 -25.86 18.88
N ASP A 437 22.64 -24.59 18.65
CA ASP A 437 23.20 -23.43 19.35
C ASP A 437 22.15 -22.33 19.47
N SER A 438 22.55 -21.14 19.95
CA SER A 438 21.63 -20.02 20.16
C SER A 438 20.93 -19.48 18.91
N VAL A 439 21.33 -19.88 17.70
CA VAL A 439 20.85 -19.34 16.43
C VAL A 439 20.65 -20.38 15.33
N THR A 440 20.98 -21.66 15.53
CA THR A 440 20.80 -22.71 14.53
C THR A 440 20.11 -23.98 15.04
N ILE A 441 19.42 -24.66 14.12
CA ILE A 441 18.74 -25.94 14.33
C ILE A 441 19.30 -26.97 13.34
N ASN A 442 19.49 -28.21 13.82
CA ASN A 442 19.88 -29.35 13.00
C ASN A 442 18.77 -30.40 13.05
N PHE A 443 18.13 -30.68 11.91
CA PHE A 443 17.16 -31.77 11.77
C PHE A 443 17.79 -33.07 11.25
N GLY A 444 19.04 -33.00 10.77
CA GLY A 444 19.79 -34.16 10.27
C GLY A 444 19.37 -34.55 8.85
N GLU A 445 19.42 -35.85 8.57
CA GLU A 445 18.97 -36.42 7.30
C GLU A 445 17.44 -36.52 7.25
N ILE A 446 16.86 -36.12 6.12
CA ILE A 446 15.44 -36.24 5.83
C ILE A 446 15.30 -36.96 4.49
N ASP A 447 14.53 -38.05 4.45
CA ASP A 447 14.41 -38.95 3.28
C ASP A 447 13.60 -38.38 2.10
N ARG A 448 13.47 -37.05 2.03
CA ARG A 448 12.77 -36.40 0.93
C ARG A 448 13.25 -34.98 0.69
N LYS A 449 13.22 -34.56 -0.57
CA LYS A 449 13.32 -33.17 -1.00
C LYS A 449 11.92 -32.59 -1.23
N GLY A 450 11.78 -31.29 -1.04
CA GLY A 450 10.52 -30.58 -1.26
C GLY A 450 10.54 -29.17 -0.67
N LEU A 451 9.35 -28.65 -0.37
CA LEU A 451 9.17 -27.38 0.32
C LEU A 451 9.02 -27.62 1.82
N PHE A 452 9.84 -26.96 2.62
CA PHE A 452 9.87 -27.12 4.07
C PHE A 452 9.41 -25.85 4.80
N LEU A 453 8.98 -26.03 6.04
CA LEU A 453 8.65 -24.95 6.96
C LEU A 453 9.07 -25.34 8.38
N ILE A 454 9.69 -24.41 9.11
CA ILE A 454 10.01 -24.60 10.53
C ILE A 454 9.03 -23.80 11.37
N ARG A 455 8.59 -24.37 12.51
CA ARG A 455 7.82 -23.65 13.53
C ARG A 455 8.41 -23.90 14.91
N GLY A 456 8.63 -22.82 15.65
CA GLY A 456 8.94 -22.86 17.08
C GLY A 456 7.72 -22.48 17.93
N LYS A 457 7.99 -21.99 19.15
CA LYS A 457 6.98 -21.77 20.19
C LYS A 457 6.48 -20.34 20.22
N ASN A 458 7.39 -19.36 20.17
CA ASN A 458 7.03 -17.95 20.29
C ASN A 458 6.45 -17.39 18.99
N PHE A 459 5.98 -16.14 19.07
CA PHE A 459 5.33 -15.45 17.96
C PHE A 459 6.24 -15.35 16.72
N MET A 460 7.50 -14.95 16.90
CA MET A 460 8.44 -14.77 15.78
C MET A 460 8.83 -16.10 15.13
N GLU A 461 9.02 -17.15 15.93
CA GLU A 461 9.34 -18.50 15.45
C GLU A 461 8.16 -19.18 14.74
N LYS A 462 6.92 -18.74 14.98
CA LYS A 462 5.73 -19.21 14.25
C LYS A 462 5.59 -18.54 12.88
N MET A 463 6.23 -17.40 12.68
CA MET A 463 6.11 -16.59 11.47
C MET A 463 7.11 -16.96 10.37
N GLN A 464 7.88 -18.02 10.53
CA GLN A 464 8.96 -18.36 9.60
C GLN A 464 8.45 -18.64 8.18
N ARG A 465 9.34 -18.43 7.22
CA ARG A 465 9.04 -18.56 5.80
C ARG A 465 9.33 -19.98 5.30
N PRO A 466 8.57 -20.49 4.31
CA PRO A 466 8.92 -21.71 3.62
C PRO A 466 10.31 -21.61 3.00
N PHE A 467 10.97 -22.75 2.86
CA PHE A 467 12.28 -22.80 2.23
C PHE A 467 12.47 -24.09 1.45
N ILE A 468 13.38 -24.03 0.49
CA ILE A 468 13.91 -25.20 -0.20
C ILE A 468 15.39 -25.35 0.15
N VAL A 469 15.89 -26.58 0.03
CA VAL A 469 17.32 -26.87 0.14
C VAL A 469 17.80 -27.28 -1.24
N GLY A 470 18.60 -26.43 -1.87
CA GLY A 470 19.19 -26.68 -3.19
C GLY A 470 20.72 -26.77 -3.11
N ASP A 471 21.37 -26.94 -4.26
CA ASP A 471 22.84 -27.14 -4.34
C ASP A 471 23.63 -25.95 -3.77
N LYS A 472 23.05 -24.75 -3.81
CA LYS A 472 23.66 -23.51 -3.27
C LYS A 472 23.31 -23.24 -1.80
N GLY A 473 22.63 -24.17 -1.14
CA GLY A 473 22.18 -24.07 0.24
C GLY A 473 20.68 -23.79 0.38
N VAL A 474 20.31 -23.23 1.53
CA VAL A 474 18.91 -22.98 1.93
C VAL A 474 18.43 -21.66 1.34
N GLU A 475 17.31 -21.69 0.62
CA GLU A 475 16.64 -20.49 0.12
C GLU A 475 15.25 -20.36 0.74
N PHE A 476 15.04 -19.26 1.47
CA PHE A 476 13.75 -18.89 2.04
C PHE A 476 12.91 -18.10 1.04
N TYR A 477 11.62 -18.40 1.05
CA TYR A 477 10.62 -17.86 0.14
C TYR A 477 9.48 -17.22 0.87
#